data_AF-A0A962NWK2-F1
#
_entry.id   AF-A0A962NWK2-F1
#
_cell.length_a   1.000
_cell.length_b   1.000
_cell.length_c   1.000
_cell.angle_alpha   90.00
_cell.angle_beta   90.00
_cell.angle_gamma   90.00
#
_symmetry.space_group_name_H-M   'P 1'
#
loop_
_entity.id
_entity.type
_entity.pdbx_description
1 polymer ?
#
loop_
_entity_poly.entity_id
_entity_poly.type
_entity_poly.pdbx_seq_one_letter_code
_entity_poly.pdbx_strand_id
1 'polypeptide(L)'
;MLALGGVMAYGQIQVDSSPNQGRNMTSSSRQTPLGINHWLKDIGRRALVMAELATNFHHHSQDIVQDSLLAFIKHYADKPPEQWTPLFYGILRNQITDWKRQQARR
;
A
#
# COMPACT_ATOMS: atom_id res chain seq x y z
N MET A 1 -66.29 22.83 -28.85
CA MET A 1 -66.31 24.22 -29.36
C MET A 1 -65.42 25.06 -28.45
N LEU A 2 -64.34 25.57 -29.04
CA LEU A 2 -63.49 26.70 -28.64
C LEU A 2 -62.64 26.65 -27.34
N ALA A 3 -61.33 26.65 -27.61
CA ALA A 3 -60.21 27.05 -26.78
C ALA A 3 -60.34 28.46 -26.17
N LEU A 4 -59.52 28.80 -25.17
CA LEU A 4 -58.63 29.98 -25.15
C LEU A 4 -57.88 30.15 -23.81
N GLY A 5 -56.57 30.45 -23.92
CA GLY A 5 -55.69 30.98 -22.86
C GLY A 5 -54.58 29.99 -22.46
N GLY A 6 -53.36 29.99 -23.00
CA GLY A 6 -52.63 31.01 -23.74
C GLY A 6 -51.73 31.81 -22.81
N VAL A 7 -50.46 31.41 -22.64
CA VAL A 7 -49.29 32.33 -22.56
C VAL A 7 -48.04 31.61 -23.07
N MET A 8 -47.45 32.19 -24.11
CA MET A 8 -46.14 31.88 -24.68
C MET A 8 -45.04 32.43 -23.77
N ALA A 9 -44.04 31.63 -23.42
CA ALA A 9 -42.75 32.15 -22.95
C ALA A 9 -41.62 31.43 -23.71
N TYR A 10 -40.93 32.27 -24.48
CA TYR A 10 -39.80 32.04 -25.35
C TYR A 10 -38.69 31.19 -24.73
N GLY A 11 -38.15 30.29 -25.52
CA GLY A 11 -37.02 29.46 -25.12
C GLY A 11 -35.74 30.25 -24.89
N GLN A 12 -34.87 29.67 -24.06
CA GLN A 12 -33.43 29.85 -24.12
C GLN A 12 -32.74 28.68 -23.41
N ILE A 13 -31.75 28.14 -24.11
CA ILE A 13 -30.56 27.41 -23.62
C ILE A 13 -30.72 25.90 -23.39
N GLN A 14 -30.37 25.15 -24.44
CA GLN A 14 -29.64 23.89 -24.31
C GLN A 14 -28.29 24.15 -23.64
N VAL A 15 -27.99 23.42 -22.58
CA VAL A 15 -26.65 22.90 -22.33
C VAL A 15 -26.77 21.40 -22.10
N ASP A 16 -26.46 20.65 -23.14
CA ASP A 16 -25.94 19.30 -23.00
C ASP A 16 -24.68 19.39 -22.12
N SER A 17 -24.72 18.74 -20.97
CA SER A 17 -23.53 18.40 -20.20
C SER A 17 -23.92 17.29 -19.23
N SER A 18 -23.84 16.07 -19.76
CA SER A 18 -23.63 14.81 -19.05
C SER A 18 -23.28 14.98 -17.56
N PRO A 19 -23.99 14.31 -16.62
CA PRO A 19 -23.52 14.22 -15.25
C PRO A 19 -22.17 13.50 -15.28
N ASN A 20 -21.12 14.27 -15.02
CA ASN A 20 -19.73 13.91 -14.86
C ASN A 20 -19.52 12.47 -14.34
N GLN A 21 -19.46 11.49 -15.26
CA GLN A 21 -18.92 10.15 -15.03
C GLN A 21 -17.39 10.15 -15.12
N GLY A 22 -16.77 11.25 -14.67
CA GLY A 22 -15.32 11.42 -14.58
C GLY A 22 -14.88 11.29 -13.13
N ARG A 23 -14.76 10.03 -12.67
CA ARG A 23 -13.70 9.58 -11.75
C ARG A 23 -13.87 8.09 -11.45
N ASN A 24 -13.53 7.25 -12.44
CA ASN A 24 -12.93 5.96 -12.12
C ASN A 24 -11.55 6.26 -11.49
N MET A 25 -11.55 6.65 -10.21
CA MET A 25 -10.36 6.56 -9.36
C MET A 25 -10.20 5.08 -9.06
N THR A 26 -9.61 4.36 -10.02
CA THR A 26 -8.95 3.07 -9.78
C THR A 26 -7.70 3.34 -8.94
N SER A 27 -7.90 3.88 -7.73
CA SER A 27 -6.96 3.65 -6.66
C SER A 27 -6.98 2.14 -6.46
N SER A 28 -5.97 1.46 -7.00
CA SER A 28 -5.60 0.10 -6.64
C SER A 28 -5.32 0.09 -5.13
N SER A 29 -6.37 0.16 -4.32
CA SER A 29 -6.34 -0.21 -2.94
C SER A 29 -6.11 -1.71 -2.99
N ARG A 30 -4.83 -2.11 -2.94
CA ARG A 30 -4.46 -3.49 -2.65
C ARG A 30 -5.11 -3.78 -1.31
N GLN A 31 -6.30 -4.37 -1.34
CA GLN A 31 -7.02 -4.86 -0.18
C GLN A 31 -6.15 -5.98 0.39
N THR A 32 -5.17 -5.62 1.21
CA THR A 32 -4.37 -6.60 1.92
C THR A 32 -5.33 -7.27 2.92
N PRO A 33 -5.44 -8.60 2.92
CA PRO A 33 -6.33 -9.30 3.84
C PRO A 33 -6.13 -8.79 5.27
N LEU A 34 -7.22 -8.61 6.04
CA LEU A 34 -7.12 -8.10 7.43
C LEU A 34 -6.08 -8.89 8.27
N GLY A 35 -5.88 -10.18 7.95
CA GLY A 35 -4.84 -11.02 8.57
C GLY A 35 -3.39 -10.63 8.27
N ILE A 36 -3.05 -10.24 7.03
CA ILE A 36 -1.66 -9.89 6.70
C ILE A 36 -1.25 -8.55 7.32
N ASN A 37 -2.16 -7.59 7.39
CA ASN A 37 -1.89 -6.30 8.04
C ASN A 37 -1.56 -6.48 9.53
N HIS A 38 -2.32 -7.34 10.23
CA HIS A 38 -2.03 -7.68 11.63
C HIS A 38 -0.66 -8.36 11.77
N TRP A 39 -0.38 -9.34 10.91
CA TRP A 39 0.90 -10.04 10.92
C TRP A 39 2.09 -9.11 10.62
N LEU A 40 1.97 -8.20 9.63
CA LEU A 40 3.00 -7.21 9.29
C LEU A 40 3.32 -6.29 10.46
N LYS A 41 2.31 -5.88 11.23
CA LYS A 41 2.50 -5.03 12.41
C LYS A 41 3.26 -5.76 13.53
N ASP A 42 2.90 -7.01 13.81
CA ASP A 42 3.58 -7.83 14.83
C ASP A 42 5.03 -8.15 14.42
N ILE A 43 5.22 -8.63 13.19
CA ILE A 43 6.54 -9.03 12.71
C ILE A 43 7.46 -7.83 12.53
N GLY A 44 6.93 -6.67 12.13
CA GLY A 44 7.70 -5.43 11.97
C GLY A 44 8.32 -4.96 13.28
N ARG A 45 7.58 -5.04 14.41
CA ARG A 45 8.14 -4.70 15.74
C ARG A 45 9.28 -5.63 16.12
N ARG A 46 9.12 -6.94 15.91
CA ARG A 46 10.18 -7.94 16.19
C ARG A 46 11.40 -7.74 15.28
N ALA A 47 11.16 -7.47 14.00
CA ALA A 47 12.20 -7.23 13.02
C ALA A 47 13.03 -5.99 13.37
N LEU A 48 12.37 -4.92 13.86
CA LEU A 48 13.06 -3.71 14.30
C LEU A 48 14.02 -3.98 15.44
N VAL A 49 13.59 -4.69 16.48
CA VAL A 49 14.48 -5.08 17.59
C VAL A 49 15.68 -5.90 17.08
N MET A 50 15.45 -6.85 16.18
CA MET A 50 16.54 -7.65 15.59
C MET A 50 17.51 -6.80 14.75
N ALA A 51 16.98 -5.87 13.96
CA ALA A 51 17.78 -4.99 13.12
C ALA A 51 18.57 -3.96 13.96
N GLU A 52 17.99 -3.43 15.03
CA GLU A 52 18.68 -2.54 15.98
C GLU A 52 19.86 -3.26 16.64
N LEU A 53 19.64 -4.48 17.13
CA LEU A 53 20.70 -5.31 17.70
C LEU A 53 21.82 -5.63 16.69
N ALA A 54 21.48 -5.74 15.41
CA ALA A 54 22.45 -6.04 14.36
C ALA A 54 23.21 -4.81 13.86
N THR A 55 22.65 -3.60 14.00
CA THR A 55 23.17 -2.37 13.38
C THR A 55 23.71 -1.34 14.37
N ASN A 56 23.35 -1.41 15.66
CA ASN A 56 23.63 -0.40 16.70
C ASN A 56 23.09 1.02 16.40
N PHE A 57 22.38 1.23 15.29
CA PHE A 57 21.88 2.54 14.86
C PHE A 57 20.42 2.45 14.43
N HIS A 58 19.57 3.26 15.06
CA HIS A 58 18.13 3.23 14.84
C HIS A 58 17.71 3.52 13.38
N HIS A 59 18.31 4.52 12.72
CA HIS A 59 17.93 4.86 11.33
C HIS A 59 18.17 3.70 10.36
N HIS A 60 19.35 3.08 10.40
CA HIS A 60 19.66 1.94 9.52
C HIS A 60 18.78 0.73 9.82
N SER A 61 18.41 0.51 11.08
CA SER A 61 17.50 -0.56 11.44
C SER A 61 16.11 -0.39 10.81
N GLN A 62 15.58 0.84 10.79
CA GLN A 62 14.28 1.14 10.19
C GLN A 62 14.31 0.96 8.68
N ASP A 63 15.38 1.39 8.01
CA ASP A 63 15.54 1.23 6.56
C ASP A 63 15.54 -0.26 6.18
N ILE A 64 16.36 -1.07 6.88
CA ILE A 64 16.45 -2.52 6.65
C ILE A 64 15.09 -3.20 6.82
N VAL A 65 14.33 -2.84 7.86
CA VAL A 65 13.03 -3.43 8.13
C VAL A 65 12.00 -3.02 7.09
N GLN A 66 11.98 -1.74 6.69
CA GLN A 66 11.08 -1.25 5.65
C GLN A 66 11.36 -1.93 4.32
N ASP A 67 12.62 -2.03 3.90
CA ASP A 67 13.00 -2.74 2.68
C ASP A 67 12.59 -4.22 2.73
N SER A 68 12.77 -4.86 3.89
CA SER A 68 12.38 -6.25 4.09
C SER A 68 10.86 -6.45 3.98
N LEU A 69 10.07 -5.57 4.60
CA LEU A 69 8.61 -5.61 4.53
C LEU A 69 8.10 -5.32 3.11
N LEU A 70 8.67 -4.35 2.41
CA LEU A 70 8.32 -4.01 1.03
C LEU A 70 8.64 -5.16 0.08
N ALA A 71 9.83 -5.76 0.20
CA ALA A 71 10.21 -6.93 -0.58
C ALA A 71 9.27 -8.11 -0.29
N PHE A 72 8.90 -8.32 0.97
CA PHE A 72 7.95 -9.36 1.34
C PHE A 72 6.57 -9.14 0.70
N ILE A 73 5.99 -7.94 0.84
CA ILE A 73 4.66 -7.63 0.29
C ILE A 73 4.66 -7.77 -1.24
N LYS A 74 5.75 -7.37 -1.89
CA LYS A 74 5.88 -7.44 -3.35
C LYS A 74 5.92 -8.87 -3.89
N HIS A 75 6.55 -9.80 -3.17
CA HIS A 75 6.88 -11.13 -3.71
C HIS A 75 6.08 -12.27 -3.06
N TYR A 76 5.57 -12.07 -1.84
CA TYR A 76 5.05 -13.15 -1.00
C TYR A 76 3.73 -12.84 -0.30
N ALA A 77 3.11 -11.67 -0.52
CA ALA A 77 1.83 -11.32 0.10
C ALA A 77 0.70 -12.32 -0.21
N ASP A 78 0.73 -12.94 -1.40
CA ASP A 78 -0.29 -13.90 -1.85
C ASP A 78 -0.02 -15.34 -1.38
N LYS A 79 1.07 -15.58 -0.64
CA LYS A 79 1.39 -16.90 -0.06
C LYS A 79 0.46 -17.22 1.11
N PRO A 80 0.30 -18.50 1.49
CA PRO A 80 -0.50 -18.84 2.66
C PRO A 80 0.18 -18.36 3.96
N PRO A 81 -0.60 -18.05 5.02
CA PRO A 81 -0.09 -17.48 6.27
C PRO A 81 0.99 -18.31 6.97
N GLU A 82 0.96 -19.64 6.85
CA GLU A 82 1.96 -20.50 7.49
C GLU A 82 3.38 -20.25 6.94
N GLN A 83 3.48 -19.73 5.71
CA GLN A 83 4.76 -19.50 5.03
C GLN A 83 5.29 -18.07 5.23
N TRP A 84 4.48 -17.14 5.72
CA TRP A 84 4.87 -15.72 5.80
C TRP A 84 6.10 -15.48 6.68
N THR A 85 6.06 -16.00 7.91
CA THR A 85 7.12 -15.84 8.91
C THR A 85 8.48 -16.34 8.43
N PRO A 86 8.63 -17.60 7.97
CA PRO A 86 9.93 -18.08 7.49
C PRO A 86 10.44 -17.33 6.25
N LEU A 87 9.55 -16.96 5.31
CA LEU A 87 9.92 -16.19 4.12
C LEU A 87 10.45 -14.80 4.50
N PHE A 88 9.74 -14.11 5.40
CA PHE A 88 10.15 -12.80 5.87
C PHE A 88 11.49 -12.81 6.59
N TYR A 89 11.73 -13.76 7.50
CA TYR A 89 13.02 -13.85 8.18
C TYR A 89 14.17 -14.17 7.23
N GLY A 90 13.92 -14.90 6.14
CA GLY A 90 14.88 -15.07 5.06
C GLY A 90 15.29 -13.75 4.42
N ILE A 91 14.30 -12.89 4.08
CA ILE A 91 14.54 -11.56 3.52
C ILE A 91 15.29 -10.67 4.52
N LEU A 92 14.81 -10.61 5.76
CA LEU A 92 15.42 -9.77 6.81
C LEU A 92 16.88 -10.15 7.06
N ARG A 93 17.18 -11.45 7.15
CA ARG A 93 18.55 -11.94 7.32
C ARG A 93 19.45 -11.55 6.15
N ASN A 94 18.94 -11.64 4.92
CA ASN A 94 19.68 -11.24 3.73
C ASN A 94 19.99 -9.73 3.76
N GLN A 95 19.00 -8.89 4.08
CA GLN A 95 19.18 -7.43 4.18
C GLN A 95 20.18 -7.05 5.28
N ILE A 96 20.08 -7.64 6.48
CA ILE A 96 21.04 -7.40 7.58
C ILE A 96 22.45 -7.82 7.17
N THR A 97 22.58 -8.97 6.52
CA THR A 97 23.89 -9.47 6.07
C THR A 97 24.48 -8.54 5.02
N ASP A 98 23.67 -8.07 4.07
CA ASP A 98 24.14 -7.15 3.06
C ASP A 98 24.59 -5.80 3.65
N TRP A 99 23.81 -5.24 4.57
CA TRP A 99 24.22 -4.05 5.31
C TRP A 99 25.55 -4.24 6.03
N LYS A 100 25.74 -5.37 6.74
CA LYS A 100 27.02 -5.68 7.41
C LYS A 100 28.18 -5.71 6.42
N ARG A 101 27.98 -6.31 5.24
CA ARG A 101 28.99 -6.32 4.18
C ARG A 101 29.28 -4.93 3.63
N GLN A 102 28.27 -4.07 3.49
CA GLN A 102 28.46 -2.69 3.05
C GLN A 102 29.25 -1.88 4.08
N GLN A 103 28.95 -2.03 5.37
CA GLN A 103 29.70 -1.36 6.43
C GLN A 103 31.16 -1.81 6.48
N ALA A 104 31.44 -3.10 6.27
CA ALA A 104 32.82 -3.61 6.24
C ALA A 104 33.65 -3.08 5.05
N ARG A 105 33.02 -2.52 4.01
CA ARG A 105 33.69 -1.90 2.86
C ARG A 105 33.90 -0.40 3.01
N ARG A 106 33.27 0.22 4.00
CA ARG A 106 33.45 1.63 4.35
C ARG A 106 34.64 1.77 5.28
#